data_AF-A0A1M3CYM6-F1
#
_entry.id   AF-A0A1M3CYM6-F1
#
_cell.length_a   1.000
_cell.length_b   1.000
_cell.length_c   1.000
_cell.angle_alpha   90.00
_cell.angle_beta   90.00
_cell.angle_gamma   90.00
#
_symmetry.space_group_name_H-M   'P 1'
#
loop_
_entity.id
_entity.type
_entity.pdbx_description
1 polymer ?
#
loop_
_entity_poly.entity_id
_entity_poly.type
_entity_poly.pdbx_seq_one_letter_code
_entity_poly.pdbx_strand_id
1 'polypeptide(L)'
;MRTITSNAGQVLNENYRRHISNWDEQNPDNEPYSIAEWCDLESQSDPNFFRWLFNDDDISDFGSNLTDEEKKIAVNYYNSL
;
A
#
# COMPACT_ATOMS: atom_id res chain seq x y z
N MET A 1 9.72 -16.34 5.51
CA MET A 1 8.99 -15.62 4.46
C MET A 1 7.86 -14.89 5.14
N ARG A 2 7.86 -13.56 5.08
CA ARG A 2 6.81 -12.73 5.67
C ARG A 2 5.48 -12.94 4.94
N THR A 3 4.38 -12.88 5.67
CA THR A 3 3.04 -13.12 5.14
C THR A 3 2.22 -11.85 5.24
N ILE A 4 1.50 -11.50 4.18
CA ILE A 4 0.61 -10.34 4.21
C ILE A 4 -0.57 -10.60 5.15
N THR A 5 -0.94 -9.61 5.95
CA THR A 5 -2.09 -9.72 6.87
C THR A 5 -3.37 -10.04 6.10
N SER A 6 -4.20 -10.92 6.67
CA SER A 6 -5.35 -11.52 5.98
C SER A 6 -6.41 -10.51 5.54
N ASN A 7 -6.49 -9.36 6.22
CA ASN A 7 -7.42 -8.28 5.91
C ASN A 7 -6.82 -7.15 5.07
N ALA A 8 -5.54 -7.24 4.64
CA ALA A 8 -4.85 -6.16 3.93
C ALA A 8 -5.63 -5.68 2.71
N GLY A 9 -6.11 -6.60 1.86
CA GLY A 9 -6.83 -6.27 0.64
C GLY A 9 -8.14 -5.54 0.91
N GLN A 10 -8.87 -5.89 1.97
CA GLN A 10 -10.08 -5.15 2.36
C GLN A 10 -9.72 -3.72 2.78
N VAL A 11 -8.74 -3.58 3.66
CA VAL A 11 -8.33 -2.26 4.20
C VAL A 11 -7.78 -1.36 3.09
N LEU A 12 -6.92 -1.89 2.21
CA LEU A 12 -6.38 -1.14 1.07
C LEU A 12 -7.50 -0.70 0.12
N ASN A 13 -8.45 -1.57 -0.21
CA ASN A 13 -9.60 -1.20 -1.06
C ASN A 13 -10.48 -0.13 -0.42
N GLU A 14 -10.76 -0.22 0.89
CA GLU A 14 -11.55 0.79 1.59
C GLU A 14 -10.84 2.15 1.65
N ASN A 15 -9.54 2.16 1.95
CA ASN A 15 -8.74 3.38 1.97
C ASN A 15 -8.59 3.99 0.57
N TYR A 16 -8.36 3.17 -0.44
CA TYR A 16 -8.27 3.61 -1.82
C TYR A 16 -9.61 4.21 -2.31
N ARG A 17 -10.77 3.62 -1.98
CA ARG A 17 -12.07 4.24 -2.28
C ARG A 17 -12.25 5.62 -1.65
N ARG A 18 -11.75 5.81 -0.42
CA ARG A 18 -11.73 7.14 0.22
C ARG A 18 -10.79 8.10 -0.51
N HIS A 19 -9.62 7.62 -0.95
CA HIS A 19 -8.71 8.40 -1.77
C HIS A 19 -9.39 8.88 -3.06
N ILE A 20 -10.06 7.99 -3.80
CA ILE A 20 -10.79 8.33 -5.03
C ILE A 20 -11.87 9.37 -4.77
N SER A 21 -12.70 9.17 -3.74
CA SER A 21 -13.74 10.15 -3.39
C SER A 21 -13.15 11.54 -3.11
N ASN A 22 -12.04 11.62 -2.37
CA ASN A 22 -11.38 12.89 -2.08
C ASN A 22 -10.69 13.47 -3.32
N TRP A 23 -10.16 12.62 -4.21
CA TRP A 23 -9.52 13.03 -5.44
C TRP A 23 -10.51 13.66 -6.40
N ASP A 24 -11.66 13.03 -6.63
CA ASP A 24 -12.72 13.54 -7.51
C ASP A 24 -13.22 14.92 -7.05
N GLU A 25 -13.28 15.16 -5.74
CA GLU A 25 -13.64 16.46 -5.18
C GLU A 25 -12.58 17.55 -5.44
N GLN A 26 -11.29 17.18 -5.42
CA GLN A 26 -10.17 18.13 -5.53
C GLN A 26 -9.66 18.31 -6.97
N ASN A 27 -9.82 17.28 -7.80
CA ASN A 27 -9.25 17.17 -9.14
C ASN A 27 -10.27 16.57 -10.13
N PRO A 28 -11.46 17.17 -10.31
CA PRO A 28 -12.58 16.56 -11.05
C PRO A 28 -12.28 16.26 -12.52
N ASP A 29 -11.26 16.88 -13.10
CA ASP A 29 -10.85 16.70 -14.50
C ASP A 29 -9.62 15.78 -14.68
N ASN A 30 -9.03 15.26 -13.59
CA ASN A 30 -7.83 14.41 -13.64
C ASN A 30 -8.13 12.98 -13.17
N GLU A 31 -7.58 12.00 -13.88
CA GLU A 31 -7.65 10.60 -13.46
C GLU A 31 -6.84 10.37 -12.18
N PRO A 32 -7.38 9.67 -11.17
CA PRO A 32 -6.64 9.30 -9.98
C PRO A 32 -5.59 8.23 -10.27
N TYR A 33 -4.61 8.10 -9.37
CA TYR A 33 -3.66 6.97 -9.38
C TYR A 33 -4.39 5.64 -9.28
N SER A 34 -3.88 4.60 -9.92
CA SER A 34 -4.33 3.22 -9.67
C SER A 34 -4.07 2.81 -8.21
N ILE A 35 -4.76 1.77 -7.73
CA ILE A 35 -4.54 1.26 -6.35
C ILE A 35 -3.08 0.88 -6.10
N ALA A 36 -2.40 0.34 -7.12
CA ALA A 36 -1.01 -0.06 -7.03
C ALA A 36 -0.07 1.15 -6.91
N GLU A 37 -0.26 2.16 -7.76
CA GLU A 37 0.51 3.43 -7.68
C GLU A 37 0.24 4.16 -6.37
N TRP A 38 -1.01 4.20 -5.93
CA TRP A 38 -1.38 4.77 -4.64
C TRP A 38 -0.71 4.02 -3.48
N CYS A 39 -0.74 2.68 -3.46
CA CYS A 39 -0.04 1.90 -2.45
C CYS A 39 1.48 2.13 -2.45
N ASP A 40 2.09 2.29 -3.63
CA ASP A 40 3.51 2.60 -3.74
C ASP A 40 3.83 3.97 -3.11
N LEU A 41 3.01 4.99 -3.38
CA LEU A 41 3.12 6.31 -2.76
C LEU A 41 2.88 6.29 -1.24
N GLU A 42 1.88 5.55 -0.78
CA GLU A 42 1.63 5.35 0.66
C GLU A 42 2.84 4.69 1.32
N SER A 43 3.43 3.67 0.69
CA SER A 43 4.59 2.98 1.23
C SER A 43 5.85 3.86 1.37
N GLN A 44 5.93 4.93 0.59
CA GLN A 44 7.01 5.92 0.64
C GLN A 44 6.76 7.04 1.67
N SER A 45 5.52 7.21 2.11
CA SER A 45 5.10 8.31 3.00
C SER A 45 4.71 7.85 4.41
N ASP A 46 4.23 6.62 4.56
CA ASP A 46 3.94 5.99 5.86
C ASP A 46 5.08 5.05 6.28
N PRO A 47 5.87 5.39 7.32
CA PRO A 47 6.96 4.54 7.80
C PRO A 47 6.49 3.19 8.32
N ASN A 48 5.20 3.04 8.67
CA ASN A 48 4.62 1.81 9.19
C ASN A 48 3.89 0.96 8.14
N PHE A 49 3.81 1.42 6.88
CA PHE A 49 3.06 0.73 5.84
C PHE A 49 3.41 -0.76 5.75
N PHE A 50 4.71 -1.07 5.66
CA PHE A 50 5.18 -2.44 5.55
C PHE A 50 5.06 -3.24 6.85
N ARG A 51 5.20 -2.61 8.02
CA ARG A 51 4.95 -3.28 9.32
C ARG A 51 3.53 -3.78 9.39
N TRP A 52 2.59 -2.91 9.03
CA TRP A 52 1.18 -3.25 8.97
C TRP A 52 0.90 -4.31 7.91
N LEU A 53 1.41 -4.12 6.69
CA LEU A 53 1.13 -5.02 5.56
C LEU A 53 1.57 -6.46 5.86
N PHE A 54 2.77 -6.63 6.43
CA PHE A 54 3.31 -7.94 6.79
C PHE A 54 2.99 -8.39 8.22
N ASN A 55 2.29 -7.56 8.99
CA ASN A 55 2.05 -7.76 10.42
C ASN A 55 3.35 -8.14 11.17
N ASP A 56 4.39 -7.33 10.98
CA ASP A 56 5.75 -7.56 11.47
C ASP A 56 6.40 -6.24 11.96
N ASP A 57 6.52 -6.12 13.28
CA ASP A 57 7.09 -4.93 13.95
C ASP A 57 8.62 -4.84 13.79
N ASP A 58 9.31 -5.90 13.38
CA ASP A 58 10.77 -5.90 13.14
C ASP A 58 11.14 -5.24 11.80
N ILE A 59 10.16 -4.88 10.98
CA ILE A 59 10.39 -4.10 9.76
C ILE A 59 10.79 -2.67 10.14
N SER A 60 11.89 -2.19 9.59
CA SER A 60 12.36 -0.81 9.77
C SER A 60 11.49 0.18 9.00
N ASP A 61 11.61 1.46 9.31
CA ASP A 61 10.81 2.51 8.66
C ASP A 61 10.91 2.41 7.13
N PHE A 62 9.75 2.55 6.49
CA PHE A 62 9.57 2.46 5.03
C PHE A 62 10.06 1.12 4.43
N GLY A 63 10.16 0.07 5.25
CA GLY A 63 10.66 -1.23 4.80
C GLY A 63 12.13 -1.19 4.39
N SER A 64 12.94 -0.30 4.99
CA SER A 64 14.36 -0.13 4.65
C SER A 64 15.23 -1.39 4.86
N ASN A 65 14.76 -2.34 5.67
CA ASN A 65 15.39 -3.65 5.87
C ASN A 65 14.72 -4.80 5.11
N LEU A 66 13.73 -4.54 4.25
CA LEU A 66 13.13 -5.55 3.38
C LEU A 66 14.05 -5.88 2.22
N THR A 67 14.10 -7.17 1.85
CA THR A 67 14.79 -7.59 0.63
C THR A 67 13.98 -7.19 -0.62
N ASP A 68 14.63 -7.17 -1.78
CA ASP A 68 13.95 -6.92 -3.05
C ASP A 68 12.85 -7.94 -3.35
N GLU A 69 13.00 -9.18 -2.88
CA GLU A 69 12.01 -10.25 -3.02
C GLU A 69 10.77 -9.98 -2.15
N GLU A 70 10.97 -9.47 -0.93
CA GLU A 70 9.87 -9.08 -0.04
C GLU A 70 9.13 -7.85 -0.56
N LYS A 71 9.85 -6.87 -1.09
CA LYS A 71 9.24 -5.73 -1.78
C LYS A 71 8.43 -6.17 -2.99
N LYS A 72 8.95 -7.13 -3.79
CA LYS A 72 8.18 -7.72 -4.90
C LYS A 72 6.92 -8.45 -4.45
N ILE A 73 6.93 -9.11 -3.29
CA ILE A 73 5.71 -9.72 -2.72
C ILE A 73 4.65 -8.65 -2.47
N ALA A 74 5.01 -7.53 -1.83
CA ALA A 74 4.09 -6.42 -1.61
C ALA A 74 3.58 -5.83 -2.94
N VAL A 75 4.48 -5.57 -3.89
CA VAL A 75 4.16 -5.03 -5.22
C VAL A 75 3.18 -5.94 -5.96
N ASN A 76 3.47 -7.23 -6.01
CA ASN A 76 2.59 -8.20 -6.68
C ASN A 76 1.23 -8.30 -5.99
N TYR A 77 1.19 -8.13 -4.66
CA TYR A 77 -0.05 -8.17 -3.92
C TYR A 77 -0.98 -7.03 -4.31
N TYR A 78 -0.55 -5.77 -4.21
CA TYR A 78 -1.44 -4.65 -4.55
C TYR A 78 -1.69 -4.49 -6.06
N ASN A 79 -0.84 -5.04 -6.93
CA ASN A 79 -1.14 -5.17 -8.36
C ASN A 79 -2.24 -6.20 -8.66
N SER A 80 -2.57 -7.06 -7.69
CA SER A 80 -3.61 -8.10 -7.82
C SER A 80 -4.94 -7.74 -7.17
N LEU A 81 -5.02 -6.58 -6.51
CA LEU A 81 -6.25 -6.03 -5.92
C LEU A 81 -7.14 -5.39 -6.98
#